data_AF-A0A9D5UZX2-F1
#
_entry.id   AF-A0A9D5UZX2-F1
#
_cell.length_a   1.000
_cell.length_b   1.000
_cell.length_c   1.000
_cell.angle_alpha   90.00
_cell.angle_beta   90.00
_cell.angle_gamma   90.00
#
_symmetry.space_group_name_H-M   'P 1'
#
loop_
_entity.id
_entity.type
_entity.pdbx_description
1 polymer ?
#
loop_
_entity_poly.entity_id
_entity_poly.type
_entity_poly.pdbx_seq_one_letter_code
_entity_poly.pdbx_strand_id
1 'polypeptide(L)'
;MRAIRRLYAAFFLGLFFFLLIIADFRRMQGYDIPMFLEMDPLVAIGGFLTSQTLYDGLILALVILVPTLFLGRFFCSWICPLGILNQLFGLRATGPRPSQSHRLNAYRPLFRIKYYLLTLLLVVALAGGLQVGVFDPIALVVRSMTVAGLPLLDQAGGLGIYANGPIFHGGLVITMLFFAILAANRFMPRFWCRVLCPLGALLGVLSRWSIFGIQRHVEHCTGCNRCLQSCQGGCDPHAAWRRSECHLCMNCIEDCPTGALHYGLPKTSSSIHQPLDLNRRRLLETAVGSMAVFPLMRSSVSAVTLDHPALIRPPGSLAEDDFARRCIKCAACMRVCPTNVLQPALLEGGWEGIWTPILINRIGYCEHHCVLCGLVCPTGAIRPLSVNQKVGRPPFDHPIRLGTAFFDHGRCLPWAMDVPCIVCEEVCPTSPKAIWYRTVTQTHRNGHTITLKQPYVQPDLCIGCGICEHKCPVTGHAAIRVSSVGESRSKTNQMLLKTNPGSSPPP
;
A
#
# COMPACT_ATOMS: atom_id res chain seq x y z
N MET A 1 24.42 23.26 -8.97
CA MET A 1 23.70 21.98 -9.14
C MET A 1 22.38 21.92 -8.34
N ARG A 2 22.18 22.76 -7.32
CA ARG A 2 20.98 22.84 -6.47
C ARG A 2 19.73 23.23 -7.22
N ALA A 3 19.82 24.22 -8.11
CA ALA A 3 18.69 24.67 -8.91
C ALA A 3 18.16 23.52 -9.77
N ILE A 4 19.06 22.82 -10.48
CA ILE A 4 18.75 21.61 -11.25
C ILE A 4 18.10 20.56 -10.36
N ARG A 5 18.72 20.21 -9.23
CA ARG A 5 18.16 19.21 -8.30
C ARG A 5 16.77 19.60 -7.78
N ARG A 6 16.55 20.88 -7.44
CA ARG A 6 15.25 21.37 -6.97
C ARG A 6 14.20 21.31 -8.08
N LEU A 7 14.58 21.64 -9.32
CA LEU A 7 13.71 21.52 -10.49
C LEU A 7 13.29 20.06 -10.72
N TYR A 8 14.24 19.12 -10.73
CA TYR A 8 13.96 17.69 -10.84
C TYR A 8 13.09 17.16 -9.68
N ALA A 9 13.41 17.55 -8.45
CA ALA A 9 12.63 17.15 -7.29
C ALA A 9 11.19 17.71 -7.34
N ALA A 10 11.01 18.97 -7.77
CA ALA A 10 9.69 19.56 -7.96
C ALA A 10 8.92 18.86 -9.09
N PHE A 11 9.59 18.55 -10.20
CA PHE A 11 9.01 17.81 -11.32
C PHE A 11 8.51 16.42 -10.90
N PHE A 12 9.37 15.59 -10.29
CA PHE A 12 8.99 14.23 -9.88
C PHE A 12 7.95 14.22 -8.75
N LEU A 13 8.03 15.15 -7.80
CA LEU A 13 7.01 15.29 -6.76
C LEU A 13 5.67 15.74 -7.37
N GLY A 14 5.70 16.69 -8.30
CA GLY A 14 4.53 17.15 -9.04
C GLY A 14 3.90 16.02 -9.85
N LEU A 15 4.71 15.25 -10.59
CA LEU A 15 4.29 14.07 -11.34
C LEU A 15 3.66 13.02 -10.43
N PHE A 16 4.26 12.74 -9.27
CA PHE A 16 3.72 11.80 -8.30
C PHE A 16 2.34 12.21 -7.79
N PHE A 17 2.17 13.46 -7.37
CA PHE A 17 0.85 13.96 -6.93
C PHE A 17 -0.16 14.04 -8.08
N PHE A 18 0.28 14.41 -9.28
CA PHE A 18 -0.54 14.43 -10.48
C PHE A 18 -1.11 13.04 -10.77
N LEU A 19 -0.29 11.98 -10.78
CA LEU A 19 -0.75 10.60 -10.97
C LEU A 19 -1.69 10.15 -9.84
N LEU A 20 -1.42 10.51 -8.58
CA LEU A 20 -2.31 10.20 -7.47
C LEU A 20 -3.68 10.91 -7.54
N ILE A 21 -3.72 12.13 -8.07
CA ILE A 21 -4.97 12.89 -8.24
C ILE A 21 -5.75 12.35 -9.44
N ILE A 22 -5.08 11.98 -10.53
CA ILE A 22 -5.69 11.38 -11.72
C ILE A 22 -6.16 9.95 -11.49
N ALA A 23 -5.61 9.25 -10.49
CA ALA A 23 -6.10 7.96 -10.00
C ALA A 23 -7.50 8.04 -9.33
N ASP A 24 -8.43 8.78 -9.95
CA ASP A 24 -9.86 8.82 -9.69
C ASP A 24 -10.59 8.16 -10.85
N PHE A 25 -11.71 7.50 -10.57
CA PHE A 25 -12.47 6.74 -11.57
C PHE A 25 -12.92 7.58 -12.77
N ARG A 26 -13.10 8.90 -12.58
CA ARG A 26 -13.55 9.85 -13.61
C ARG A 26 -12.46 10.23 -14.61
N ARG A 27 -11.18 10.03 -14.28
CA ARG A 27 -10.04 10.62 -15.01
C ARG A 27 -9.02 9.59 -15.50
N MET A 28 -9.28 8.29 -15.32
CA MET A 28 -8.39 7.23 -15.81
C MET A 28 -8.44 7.14 -17.34
N GLN A 29 -7.65 7.98 -18.01
CA GLN A 29 -7.49 8.05 -19.47
C GLN A 29 -6.15 7.43 -19.91
N GLY A 30 -5.97 6.12 -19.71
CA GLY A 30 -4.82 5.39 -20.27
C GLY A 30 -3.45 5.71 -19.66
N TYR A 31 -3.39 6.32 -18.48
CA TYR A 31 -2.14 6.58 -17.76
C TYR A 31 -1.70 5.38 -16.92
N ASP A 32 -0.40 5.08 -16.92
CA ASP A 32 0.23 4.08 -16.04
C ASP A 32 0.35 4.60 -14.59
N ILE A 33 -0.77 4.58 -13.88
CA ILE A 33 -0.88 4.99 -12.47
C ILE A 33 0.11 4.26 -11.53
N PRO A 34 0.35 2.94 -11.64
CA PRO A 34 1.23 2.24 -10.71
C PRO A 34 2.73 2.45 -10.96
N MET A 35 3.13 3.25 -11.97
CA MET A 35 4.53 3.42 -12.40
C MET A 35 5.54 3.61 -11.25
N PHE A 36 5.26 4.49 -10.29
CA PHE A 36 6.18 4.72 -9.16
C PHE A 36 6.34 3.49 -8.24
N LEU A 37 5.29 2.68 -8.10
CA LEU A 37 5.32 1.46 -7.30
C LEU A 37 6.00 0.30 -8.07
N GLU A 38 5.83 0.25 -9.39
CA GLU A 38 6.47 -0.73 -10.27
C GLU A 38 7.97 -0.52 -10.42
N MET A 39 8.41 0.75 -10.37
CA MET A 39 9.82 1.10 -10.34
C MET A 39 10.52 0.73 -9.03
N ASP A 40 9.81 0.28 -7.98
CA ASP A 40 10.40 0.03 -6.67
C ASP A 40 11.20 -1.30 -6.61
N PRO A 41 12.54 -1.26 -6.47
CA PRO A 41 13.37 -2.46 -6.41
C PRO A 41 13.14 -3.32 -5.17
N LEU A 42 12.74 -2.72 -4.06
CA LEU A 42 12.49 -3.45 -2.83
C LEU A 42 11.21 -4.28 -2.96
N VAL A 43 10.18 -3.72 -3.61
CA VAL A 43 8.96 -4.47 -3.96
C VAL A 43 9.28 -5.60 -4.94
N ALA A 44 10.06 -5.33 -6.00
CA ALA A 44 10.41 -6.33 -7.00
C ALA A 44 11.15 -7.53 -6.38
N ILE A 45 12.18 -7.25 -5.56
CA ILE A 45 12.94 -8.31 -4.87
C ILE A 45 12.06 -9.02 -3.84
N GLY A 46 11.30 -8.28 -3.03
CA GLY A 46 10.42 -8.87 -2.02
C GLY A 46 9.37 -9.80 -2.64
N GLY A 47 8.71 -9.37 -3.72
CA GLY A 47 7.71 -10.16 -4.45
C GLY A 47 8.30 -11.39 -5.14
N PHE A 48 9.52 -11.27 -5.69
CA PHE A 48 10.24 -12.42 -6.22
C PHE A 48 10.55 -13.46 -5.14
N LEU A 49 11.02 -13.03 -3.97
CA LEU A 49 11.35 -13.93 -2.86
C LEU A 49 10.12 -14.65 -2.29
N THR A 50 8.95 -14.01 -2.24
CA THR A 50 7.73 -14.61 -1.69
C THR A 50 7.00 -15.52 -2.66
N SER A 51 6.92 -15.13 -3.93
CA SER A 51 6.06 -15.79 -4.93
C SER A 51 6.81 -16.59 -5.98
N GLN A 52 8.15 -16.49 -6.02
CA GLN A 52 9.02 -17.09 -7.04
C GLN A 52 8.69 -16.70 -8.49
N THR A 53 7.80 -15.71 -8.66
CA THR A 53 7.37 -15.17 -9.94
C THR A 53 7.49 -13.66 -9.89
N LEU A 54 7.86 -13.03 -11.01
CA LEU A 54 7.88 -11.57 -11.11
C LEU A 54 6.69 -11.13 -11.96
N TYR A 55 5.94 -10.14 -11.49
CA TYR A 55 4.92 -9.49 -12.31
C TYR A 55 5.60 -8.58 -13.34
N ASP A 56 5.09 -8.54 -14.58
CA ASP A 56 5.75 -7.89 -15.72
C ASP A 56 6.12 -6.42 -15.44
N GLY A 57 5.23 -5.66 -14.78
CA GLY A 57 5.48 -4.26 -14.43
C GLY A 57 6.70 -4.04 -13.54
N LEU A 58 7.06 -5.02 -12.69
CA LEU A 58 8.19 -4.90 -11.76
C LEU A 58 9.56 -4.94 -12.46
N ILE A 59 9.60 -5.24 -13.76
CA ILE A 59 10.82 -5.10 -14.58
C ILE A 59 11.28 -3.62 -14.59
N LEU A 60 10.36 -2.67 -14.45
CA LEU A 60 10.69 -1.24 -14.34
C LEU A 60 11.61 -0.90 -13.15
N ALA A 61 11.70 -1.76 -12.14
CA ALA A 61 12.68 -1.61 -11.07
C ALA A 61 14.14 -1.60 -11.55
N LEU A 62 14.43 -2.21 -12.71
CA LEU A 62 15.75 -2.16 -13.33
C LEU A 62 16.19 -0.73 -13.69
N VAL A 63 15.25 0.16 -13.99
CA VAL A 63 15.50 1.58 -14.25
C VAL A 63 16.13 2.28 -13.04
N ILE A 64 15.88 1.78 -11.83
CA ILE A 64 16.52 2.29 -10.61
C ILE A 64 17.75 1.46 -10.25
N LEU A 65 17.67 0.13 -10.33
CA LEU A 65 18.75 -0.76 -9.92
C LEU A 65 20.01 -0.58 -10.76
N VAL A 66 19.89 -0.59 -12.10
CA VAL A 66 21.03 -0.54 -13.00
C VAL A 66 21.79 0.78 -12.83
N PRO A 67 21.17 1.97 -12.90
CA PRO A 67 21.91 3.22 -12.68
C PRO A 67 22.42 3.36 -11.25
N THR A 68 21.80 2.72 -10.25
CA THR A 68 22.32 2.74 -8.87
C THR A 68 23.67 2.02 -8.76
N LEU A 69 23.90 0.97 -9.54
CA LEU A 69 25.20 0.27 -9.61
C LEU A 69 26.29 1.12 -10.25
N PHE A 70 25.96 2.16 -11.01
CA PHE A 70 26.96 3.07 -11.60
C PHE A 70 27.09 4.35 -10.79
N LEU A 71 25.97 5.00 -10.52
CA LEU A 71 25.90 6.35 -9.94
C LEU A 71 25.85 6.34 -8.41
N GLY A 72 25.42 5.25 -7.78
CA GLY A 72 25.11 5.18 -6.35
C GLY A 72 23.64 5.53 -6.05
N ARG A 73 23.30 5.88 -4.81
CA ARG A 73 21.90 6.08 -4.37
C ARG A 73 21.25 7.40 -4.83
N PHE A 74 21.15 7.63 -6.14
CA PHE A 74 20.61 8.88 -6.68
C PHE A 74 19.09 8.99 -6.43
N PHE A 75 18.36 7.88 -6.49
CA PHE A 75 16.91 7.83 -6.32
C PHE A 75 16.40 8.59 -5.07
N CYS A 76 17.07 8.41 -3.92
CA CYS A 76 16.63 8.96 -2.63
C CYS A 76 16.57 10.49 -2.55
N SER A 77 17.28 11.22 -3.40
CA SER A 77 17.29 12.70 -3.38
C SER A 77 16.78 13.37 -4.66
N TRP A 78 16.58 12.60 -5.73
CA TRP A 78 16.22 13.13 -7.05
C TRP A 78 14.81 12.72 -7.48
N ILE A 79 14.34 11.53 -7.08
CA ILE A 79 13.07 10.96 -7.59
C ILE A 79 12.12 10.58 -6.45
N CYS A 80 12.62 9.98 -5.36
CA CYS A 80 11.78 9.42 -4.28
C CYS A 80 10.86 10.49 -3.64
N PRO A 81 9.52 10.33 -3.69
CA PRO A 81 8.57 11.30 -3.14
C PRO A 81 8.78 11.53 -1.63
N LEU A 82 8.95 10.46 -0.84
CA LEU A 82 9.19 10.58 0.60
C LEU A 82 10.52 11.25 0.92
N GLY A 83 11.56 10.99 0.13
CA GLY A 83 12.87 11.63 0.28
C GLY A 83 12.80 13.15 0.05
N ILE A 84 12.05 13.57 -0.97
CA ILE A 84 11.81 14.97 -1.30
C ILE A 84 10.95 15.65 -0.22
N LEU A 85 9.85 15.00 0.22
CA LEU A 85 9.02 15.51 1.32
C LEU A 85 9.84 15.73 2.59
N ASN A 86 10.62 14.74 3.03
CA ASN A 86 11.50 14.89 4.19
C ASN A 86 12.51 16.04 4.05
N GLN A 87 12.99 16.31 2.83
CA GLN A 87 13.86 17.45 2.58
C GLN A 87 13.11 18.79 2.68
N LEU A 88 11.87 18.88 2.19
CA LEU A 88 11.03 20.08 2.28
C LEU A 88 10.66 20.40 3.73
N PHE A 89 10.24 19.40 4.51
CA PHE A 89 9.90 19.58 5.93
C PHE A 89 11.15 19.88 6.79
N GLY A 90 12.30 19.32 6.42
CA GLY A 90 13.58 19.62 7.06
C GLY A 90 14.10 21.05 6.83
N LEU A 91 13.58 21.79 5.83
CA LEU A 91 13.95 23.18 5.55
C LEU A 91 13.11 24.19 6.37
N ARG A 92 11.88 23.82 6.76
CA ARG A 92 10.93 24.70 7.46
C ARG A 92 10.97 24.57 8.98
N ALA A 93 11.39 23.43 9.51
CA ALA A 93 11.62 23.28 10.94
C ALA A 93 12.83 24.13 11.34
N THR A 94 12.60 25.17 12.15
CA THR A 94 13.59 26.05 12.78
C THR A 94 14.86 25.29 13.18
N GLY A 95 15.87 25.34 12.29
CA GLY A 95 17.12 24.65 12.49
C GLY A 95 17.91 25.28 13.65
N PRO A 96 18.60 24.47 14.47
CA PRO A 96 19.49 25.01 15.51
C PRO A 96 20.61 25.86 14.89
N ARG A 97 21.22 26.73 15.71
CA ARG A 97 22.29 27.66 15.32
C ARG A 97 23.31 27.01 14.37
N PRO A 98 23.84 27.74 13.36
CA PRO A 98 24.78 27.20 12.37
C PRO A 98 25.94 26.40 12.98
N SER A 99 26.39 26.79 14.18
CA SER A 99 27.48 26.13 14.92
C SER A 99 27.20 24.69 15.41
N GLN A 100 25.95 24.24 15.50
CA GLN A 100 25.58 22.89 15.99
C GLN A 100 25.17 21.89 14.89
N SER A 101 24.99 22.38 13.67
CA SER A 101 24.51 21.61 12.52
C SER A 101 25.42 20.43 12.12
N HIS A 102 26.75 20.54 12.35
CA HIS A 102 27.69 19.43 12.10
C HIS A 102 27.39 18.19 12.96
N ARG A 103 27.04 18.36 14.24
CA ARG A 103 26.77 17.23 15.16
C ARG A 103 25.46 16.50 14.84
N LEU A 104 24.51 17.19 14.20
CA LEU A 104 23.24 16.62 13.74
C LEU A 104 23.40 15.80 12.45
N ASN A 105 24.36 16.18 11.61
CA ASN A 105 24.69 15.50 10.37
C ASN A 105 25.84 14.49 10.51
N ALA A 106 26.46 14.38 11.69
CA ALA A 106 27.44 13.35 11.97
C ALA A 106 26.84 11.94 11.85
N TYR A 107 27.67 10.98 11.43
CA TYR A 107 27.29 9.58 11.38
C TYR A 107 26.95 9.05 12.78
N ARG A 108 25.88 8.25 12.88
CA ARG A 108 25.46 7.61 14.13
C ARG A 108 25.29 6.11 13.92
N PRO A 109 25.59 5.28 14.94
CA PRO A 109 25.38 3.83 14.86
C PRO A 109 23.91 3.46 14.66
N LEU A 110 22.98 4.36 15.00
CA LEU A 110 21.54 4.22 14.76
C LEU A 110 21.20 3.99 13.28
N PHE A 111 22.02 4.50 12.35
CA PHE A 111 21.78 4.32 10.90
C PHE A 111 21.95 2.87 10.46
N ARG A 112 22.46 1.98 11.33
CA ARG A 112 22.54 0.54 11.08
C ARG A 112 21.16 -0.14 11.15
N ILE A 113 20.17 0.47 11.83
CA ILE A 113 18.83 -0.11 12.03
C ILE A 113 18.15 -0.44 10.70
N LYS A 114 18.19 0.44 9.69
CA LYS A 114 17.57 0.16 8.38
C LYS A 114 18.11 -1.09 7.69
N TYR A 115 19.37 -1.47 7.95
CA TYR A 115 19.94 -2.69 7.38
C TYR A 115 19.43 -3.93 8.12
N TYR A 116 19.31 -3.87 9.45
CA TYR A 116 18.68 -4.96 10.22
C TYR A 116 17.19 -5.10 9.89
N LEU A 117 16.48 -3.98 9.70
CA LEU A 117 15.09 -3.98 9.24
C LEU A 117 14.97 -4.56 7.83
N LEU A 118 15.86 -4.20 6.90
CA LEU A 118 15.91 -4.83 5.58
C LEU A 118 16.12 -6.34 5.68
N THR A 119 17.08 -6.80 6.49
CA THR A 119 17.33 -8.23 6.70
C THR A 119 16.09 -8.94 7.26
N LEU A 120 15.46 -8.38 8.30
CA LEU A 120 14.19 -8.88 8.84
C LEU A 120 13.12 -9.02 7.73
N LEU A 121 12.89 -7.98 6.94
CA LEU A 121 11.85 -7.98 5.91
C LEU A 121 12.14 -8.98 4.78
N LEU A 122 13.39 -9.12 4.35
CA LEU A 122 13.78 -10.07 3.31
C LEU A 122 13.70 -11.52 3.81
N VAL A 123 14.03 -11.79 5.07
CA VAL A 123 13.89 -13.13 5.67
C VAL A 123 12.42 -13.49 5.85
N VAL A 124 11.59 -12.55 6.28
CA VAL A 124 10.13 -12.74 6.35
C VAL A 124 9.54 -12.98 4.95
N ALA A 125 10.05 -12.29 3.92
CA ALA A 125 9.68 -12.52 2.53
C ALA A 125 10.06 -13.93 2.06
N LEU A 126 11.26 -14.43 2.39
CA LEU A 126 11.66 -15.81 2.12
C LEU A 126 10.76 -16.85 2.78
N ALA A 127 10.23 -16.54 3.97
CA ALA A 127 9.27 -17.38 4.67
C ALA A 127 7.81 -17.21 4.16
N GLY A 128 7.60 -16.48 3.06
CA GLY A 128 6.32 -16.34 2.38
C GLY A 128 5.41 -15.22 2.92
N GLY A 129 5.93 -14.25 3.68
CA GLY A 129 5.19 -13.08 4.15
C GLY A 129 5.67 -11.77 3.50
N LEU A 130 4.84 -11.09 2.71
CA LEU A 130 5.23 -9.83 2.09
C LEU A 130 4.93 -8.62 2.99
N GLN A 131 5.82 -8.35 3.96
CA GLN A 131 5.70 -7.18 4.85
C GLN A 131 6.51 -5.96 4.42
N VAL A 132 7.23 -6.08 3.31
CA VAL A 132 8.05 -5.02 2.71
C VAL A 132 7.27 -3.71 2.53
N GLY A 133 6.05 -3.80 2.00
CA GLY A 133 5.21 -2.63 1.70
C GLY A 133 4.74 -1.81 2.91
N VAL A 134 4.89 -2.33 4.13
CA VAL A 134 4.61 -1.57 5.37
C VAL A 134 5.60 -0.43 5.56
N PHE A 135 6.88 -0.71 5.30
CA PHE A 135 8.01 0.20 5.49
C PHE A 135 8.59 0.74 4.17
N ASP A 136 7.98 0.38 3.05
CA ASP A 136 8.36 0.90 1.76
C ASP A 136 8.03 2.41 1.67
N PRO A 137 8.99 3.29 1.30
CA PRO A 137 8.76 4.72 1.29
C PRO A 137 7.70 5.17 0.26
N ILE A 138 7.55 4.45 -0.87
CA ILE A 138 6.59 4.81 -1.92
C ILE A 138 5.20 4.35 -1.49
N ALA A 139 5.05 3.08 -1.11
CA ALA A 139 3.78 2.53 -0.64
C ALA A 139 3.26 3.27 0.59
N LEU A 140 4.16 3.68 1.51
CA LEU A 140 3.80 4.50 2.67
C LEU A 140 3.19 5.84 2.26
N VAL A 141 3.82 6.57 1.32
CA VAL A 141 3.28 7.87 0.87
C VAL A 141 1.97 7.68 0.14
N VAL A 142 1.86 6.71 -0.79
CA VAL A 142 0.61 6.43 -1.50
C VAL A 142 -0.52 6.12 -0.53
N ARG A 143 -0.27 5.25 0.46
CA ARG A 143 -1.24 4.88 1.50
C ARG A 143 -1.66 6.10 2.34
N SER A 144 -0.71 6.84 2.89
CA SER A 144 -0.99 8.00 3.74
C SER A 144 -1.70 9.12 2.98
N MET A 145 -1.35 9.36 1.71
CA MET A 145 -2.05 10.34 0.87
C MET A 145 -3.46 9.87 0.52
N THR A 146 -3.66 8.59 0.21
CA THR A 146 -4.97 8.03 -0.13
C THR A 146 -5.94 8.07 1.04
N VAL A 147 -5.47 7.63 2.20
CA VAL A 147 -6.32 7.42 3.38
C VAL A 147 -6.61 8.73 4.12
N ALA A 148 -5.72 9.71 4.02
CA ALA A 148 -5.79 10.91 4.86
C ALA A 148 -5.47 12.22 4.16
N GLY A 149 -4.35 12.26 3.41
CA GLY A 149 -3.88 13.50 2.79
C GLY A 149 -4.88 14.10 1.79
N LEU A 150 -5.30 13.31 0.81
CA LEU A 150 -6.25 13.75 -0.21
C LEU A 150 -7.66 14.00 0.35
N PRO A 151 -8.24 13.14 1.21
CA PRO A 151 -9.52 13.43 1.83
C PRO A 151 -9.53 14.75 2.61
N LEU A 152 -8.46 15.05 3.35
CA LEU A 152 -8.34 16.31 4.09
C LEU A 152 -8.23 17.51 3.15
N LEU A 153 -7.44 17.41 2.07
CA LEU A 153 -7.31 18.47 1.08
C LEU A 153 -8.61 18.72 0.32
N ASP A 154 -9.37 17.67 0.03
CA ASP A 154 -10.66 17.77 -0.63
C ASP A 154 -11.72 18.42 0.28
N GLN A 155 -11.76 18.03 1.56
CA GLN A 155 -12.65 18.65 2.56
C GLN A 155 -12.29 20.11 2.86
N ALA A 156 -11.00 20.45 2.94
CA ALA A 156 -10.55 21.81 3.27
C ALA A 156 -10.56 22.75 2.05
N GLY A 157 -10.26 22.24 0.86
CA GLY A 157 -10.06 23.05 -0.35
C GLY A 157 -11.18 22.95 -1.39
N GLY A 158 -12.15 22.05 -1.24
CA GLY A 158 -13.24 21.86 -2.20
C GLY A 158 -12.77 21.50 -3.62
N LEU A 159 -11.62 20.83 -3.73
CA LEU A 159 -10.92 20.58 -5.01
C LEU A 159 -11.63 19.58 -5.92
N GLY A 160 -12.71 18.93 -5.45
CA GLY A 160 -13.51 17.97 -6.21
C GLY A 160 -12.74 16.70 -6.59
N ILE A 161 -11.74 16.32 -5.79
CA ILE A 161 -10.87 15.17 -6.00
C ILE A 161 -11.67 13.88 -5.84
N TYR A 162 -12.60 13.84 -4.88
CA TYR A 162 -13.53 12.73 -4.72
C TYR A 162 -14.93 13.11 -5.21
N ALA A 163 -15.68 12.12 -5.68
CA ALA A 163 -17.10 12.32 -6.00
C ALA A 163 -17.96 12.40 -4.72
N ASN A 164 -17.58 11.65 -3.68
CA ASN A 164 -18.19 11.64 -2.36
C ASN A 164 -17.07 11.70 -1.31
N GLY A 165 -17.26 12.40 -0.19
CA GLY A 165 -16.26 12.47 0.89
C GLY A 165 -15.90 11.07 1.41
N PRO A 166 -14.70 10.55 1.14
CA PRO A 166 -14.34 9.18 1.50
C PRO A 166 -14.10 9.06 3.01
N ILE A 167 -14.44 7.91 3.58
CA ILE A 167 -14.20 7.59 4.98
C ILE A 167 -13.31 6.36 5.02
N PHE A 168 -12.19 6.43 5.73
CA PHE A 168 -11.30 5.29 5.89
C PHE A 168 -11.21 4.83 7.34
N HIS A 169 -11.57 3.57 7.60
CA HIS A 169 -11.37 2.98 8.92
C HIS A 169 -9.88 2.97 9.28
N GLY A 170 -9.54 3.33 10.52
CA GLY A 170 -8.15 3.42 10.96
C GLY A 170 -7.34 4.53 10.29
N GLY A 171 -7.98 5.41 9.51
CA GLY A 171 -7.28 6.45 8.77
C GLY A 171 -6.48 7.38 9.66
N LEU A 172 -7.04 7.80 10.80
CA LEU A 172 -6.36 8.64 11.80
C LEU A 172 -5.03 8.06 12.27
N VAL A 173 -4.94 6.75 12.49
CA VAL A 173 -3.70 6.10 12.95
C VAL A 173 -2.62 6.20 11.87
N ILE A 174 -2.99 5.91 10.62
CA ILE A 174 -2.07 6.01 9.47
C ILE A 174 -1.62 7.47 9.27
N THR A 175 -2.52 8.43 9.46
CA THR A 175 -2.23 9.87 9.40
C THR A 175 -1.23 10.29 10.47
N MET A 176 -1.52 9.94 11.73
CA MET A 176 -0.66 10.28 12.86
C MET A 176 0.73 9.69 12.69
N LEU A 177 0.83 8.43 12.25
CA LEU A 177 2.11 7.79 11.96
C LEU A 177 2.88 8.54 10.86
N PHE A 178 2.22 8.92 9.77
CA PHE A 178 2.85 9.64 8.68
C PHE A 178 3.36 11.02 9.09
N PHE A 179 2.54 11.81 9.79
CA PHE A 179 2.97 13.11 10.30
C PHE A 179 4.04 13.00 11.38
N ALA A 180 4.01 11.96 12.22
CA ALA A 180 5.08 11.68 13.18
C ALA A 180 6.42 11.40 12.46
N ILE A 181 6.40 10.65 11.36
CA ILE A 181 7.59 10.43 10.51
C ILE A 181 8.11 11.74 9.92
N LEU A 182 7.23 12.61 9.43
CA LEU A 182 7.62 13.91 8.90
C LEU A 182 8.13 14.86 10.00
N ALA A 183 7.50 14.86 11.18
CA ALA A 183 7.91 15.64 12.34
C ALA A 183 9.25 15.17 12.91
N ALA A 184 9.58 13.88 12.78
CA ALA A 184 10.86 13.33 13.20
C ALA A 184 12.07 13.98 12.49
N ASN A 185 11.86 14.66 11.36
CA ASN A 185 12.90 15.49 10.73
C ASN A 185 13.42 16.62 11.63
N ARG A 186 12.66 17.03 12.66
CA ARG A 186 13.09 18.02 13.66
C ARG A 186 14.27 17.54 14.49
N PHE A 187 14.36 16.24 14.76
CA PHE A 187 15.43 15.63 15.55
C PHE A 187 16.65 15.29 14.69
N MET A 188 16.42 14.75 13.50
CA MET A 188 17.47 14.43 12.54
C MET A 188 16.97 14.68 11.11
N PRO A 189 17.69 15.46 10.29
CA PRO A 189 17.25 15.70 8.92
C PRO A 189 17.19 14.38 8.15
N ARG A 190 16.09 14.17 7.40
CA ARG A 190 15.80 12.92 6.69
C ARG A 190 15.84 11.69 7.60
N PHE A 191 15.22 11.78 8.78
CA PHE A 191 15.19 10.71 9.79
C PHE A 191 14.81 9.34 9.18
N TRP A 192 13.73 9.29 8.40
CA TRP A 192 13.27 8.07 7.74
C TRP A 192 14.36 7.44 6.85
N CYS A 193 14.93 8.22 5.91
CA CYS A 193 15.95 7.73 4.97
C CYS A 193 17.24 7.28 5.67
N ARG A 194 17.57 7.88 6.82
CA ARG A 194 18.77 7.54 7.58
C ARG A 194 18.60 6.32 8.47
N VAL A 195 17.45 6.17 9.13
CA VAL A 195 17.25 5.19 10.23
C VAL A 195 16.33 4.03 9.85
N LEU A 196 15.23 4.28 9.14
CA LEU A 196 14.12 3.32 8.99
C LEU A 196 13.88 2.83 7.56
N CYS A 197 14.39 3.50 6.52
CA CYS A 197 14.03 3.17 5.14
C CYS A 197 14.73 1.89 4.63
N PRO A 198 14.03 0.76 4.45
CA PRO A 198 14.62 -0.48 3.93
C PRO A 198 15.02 -0.33 2.46
N LEU A 199 14.26 0.42 1.64
CA LEU A 199 14.61 0.68 0.24
C LEU A 199 15.93 1.45 0.16
N GLY A 200 16.09 2.45 1.04
CA GLY A 200 17.35 3.18 1.18
C GLY A 200 18.51 2.27 1.57
N ALA A 201 18.30 1.32 2.48
CA ALA A 201 19.29 0.32 2.86
C ALA A 201 19.67 -0.60 1.69
N LEU A 202 18.68 -1.07 0.93
CA LEU A 202 18.85 -1.95 -0.23
C LEU A 202 19.70 -1.30 -1.31
N LEU A 203 19.28 -0.12 -1.79
CA LEU A 203 20.05 0.69 -2.75
C LEU A 203 21.47 0.97 -2.25
N GLY A 204 21.66 0.81 -0.96
CA GLY A 204 22.89 1.02 -0.28
C GLY A 204 23.90 -0.04 -0.09
N VAL A 205 23.39 -1.26 0.05
CA VAL A 205 24.20 -2.44 -0.15
C VAL A 205 24.64 -2.45 -1.62
N LEU A 206 23.75 -2.06 -2.55
CA LEU A 206 24.08 -1.96 -3.98
C LEU A 206 25.08 -0.84 -4.31
N SER A 207 24.93 0.34 -3.69
CA SER A 207 25.83 1.48 -3.98
C SER A 207 27.27 1.27 -3.53
N ARG A 208 27.59 0.20 -2.78
CA ARG A 208 28.99 -0.12 -2.45
C ARG A 208 29.84 -0.41 -3.69
N TRP A 209 29.20 -0.96 -4.73
CA TRP A 209 29.82 -1.26 -6.02
C TRP A 209 29.76 -0.09 -7.00
N SER A 210 29.25 1.09 -6.60
CA SER A 210 29.13 2.21 -7.52
C SER A 210 30.49 2.66 -8.06
N ILE A 211 30.58 2.82 -9.38
CA ILE A 211 31.81 3.25 -10.05
C ILE A 211 32.05 4.73 -9.76
N PHE A 212 30.99 5.54 -9.83
CA PHE A 212 31.04 6.97 -9.54
C PHE A 212 30.76 7.25 -8.07
N GLY A 213 31.39 8.31 -7.56
CA GLY A 213 31.28 8.70 -6.16
C GLY A 213 31.74 10.13 -5.91
N ILE A 214 31.53 10.60 -4.68
CA ILE A 214 32.07 11.88 -4.23
C ILE A 214 33.53 11.67 -3.87
N GLN A 215 34.41 12.47 -4.46
CA GLN A 215 35.84 12.40 -4.26
C GLN A 215 36.36 13.74 -3.71
N ARG A 216 37.31 13.65 -2.77
CA ARG A 216 37.95 14.80 -2.15
C ARG A 216 39.41 14.91 -2.60
N HIS A 217 39.79 16.08 -3.11
CA HIS A 217 41.19 16.45 -3.32
C HIS A 217 41.77 17.00 -2.03
N VAL A 218 42.66 16.23 -1.39
CA VAL A 218 43.21 16.57 -0.08
C VAL A 218 44.03 17.87 -0.12
N GLU A 219 44.78 18.08 -1.20
CA GLU A 219 45.63 19.27 -1.41
C GLU A 219 44.84 20.59 -1.43
N HIS A 220 43.61 20.56 -1.93
CA HIS A 220 42.77 21.77 -2.07
C HIS A 220 41.85 21.99 -0.84
N CYS A 221 41.88 21.08 0.13
CA CYS A 221 40.94 21.08 1.26
C CYS A 221 41.52 21.83 2.47
N THR A 222 40.88 22.92 2.88
CA THR A 222 41.31 23.76 4.01
C THR A 222 40.78 23.33 5.38
N GLY A 223 40.13 22.17 5.51
CA GLY A 223 39.62 21.72 6.82
C GLY A 223 38.38 22.46 7.34
N CYS A 224 37.70 23.27 6.52
CA CYS A 224 36.63 24.17 6.99
C CYS A 224 35.31 23.51 7.47
N ASN A 225 35.19 22.19 7.36
CA ASN A 225 34.04 21.36 7.76
C ASN A 225 32.66 21.69 7.15
N ARG A 226 32.50 22.75 6.34
CA ARG A 226 31.21 23.15 5.73
C ARG A 226 30.48 22.01 4.99
N CYS A 227 31.23 21.10 4.37
CA CYS A 227 30.65 19.93 3.70
C CYS A 227 29.89 18.99 4.65
N LEU A 228 30.31 18.89 5.92
CA LEU A 228 29.62 18.13 6.98
C LEU A 228 28.31 18.81 7.42
N GLN A 229 28.33 20.13 7.42
CA GLN A 229 27.21 21.00 7.78
C GLN A 229 26.00 20.75 6.85
N SER A 230 26.27 20.55 5.57
CA SER A 230 25.25 20.37 4.53
C SER A 230 25.02 18.92 4.12
N CYS A 231 25.69 17.97 4.78
CA CYS A 231 25.59 16.55 4.48
C CYS A 231 24.28 15.95 5.00
N GLN A 232 23.26 15.93 4.15
CA GLN A 232 21.96 15.35 4.50
C GLN A 232 21.96 13.81 4.59
N GLY A 233 23.00 13.11 4.14
CA GLY A 233 23.13 11.65 4.30
C GLY A 233 23.90 11.21 5.54
N GLY A 234 24.64 12.12 6.19
CA GLY A 234 25.58 11.74 7.26
C GLY A 234 26.68 10.79 6.81
N CYS A 235 27.13 10.93 5.55
CA CYS A 235 28.16 10.11 4.94
C CYS A 235 29.59 10.60 5.14
N ASP A 236 29.79 11.66 5.92
CA ASP A 236 31.11 12.26 6.22
C ASP A 236 32.01 12.48 4.99
N PRO A 237 31.69 13.47 4.13
CA PRO A 237 32.53 13.83 2.98
C PRO A 237 33.89 14.42 3.36
N HIS A 238 34.17 14.70 4.64
CA HIS A 238 35.39 15.39 5.05
C HIS A 238 36.51 14.41 5.41
N ALA A 239 36.24 13.43 6.27
CA ALA A 239 37.23 12.49 6.75
C ALA A 239 37.16 11.15 6.01
N ALA A 240 36.17 10.34 6.34
CA ALA A 240 36.02 8.99 5.82
C ALA A 240 34.66 8.84 5.13
N TRP A 241 34.67 8.98 3.80
CA TRP A 241 33.42 8.99 3.05
C TRP A 241 32.77 7.61 3.05
N ARG A 242 31.56 7.54 3.61
CA ARG A 242 30.70 6.36 3.63
C ARG A 242 29.80 6.37 2.42
N ARG A 243 30.25 5.71 1.35
CA ARG A 243 29.52 5.60 0.08
C ARG A 243 28.13 5.01 0.25
N SER A 244 27.98 4.07 1.19
CA SER A 244 26.68 3.55 1.56
C SER A 244 25.77 4.72 1.98
N GLU A 245 26.06 5.47 3.04
CA GLU A 245 25.12 6.49 3.55
C GLU A 245 24.86 7.71 2.64
N CYS A 246 25.57 7.86 1.52
CA CYS A 246 25.44 9.01 0.63
C CYS A 246 24.15 8.97 -0.21
N HIS A 247 23.28 9.98 -0.06
CA HIS A 247 22.07 10.17 -0.87
C HIS A 247 22.29 10.95 -2.18
N LEU A 248 23.54 11.26 -2.54
CA LEU A 248 23.90 12.01 -3.76
C LEU A 248 23.14 13.33 -3.93
N CYS A 249 22.91 14.05 -2.83
CA CYS A 249 22.22 15.34 -2.85
C CYS A 249 23.07 16.49 -3.41
N MET A 250 24.37 16.27 -3.61
CA MET A 250 25.39 17.21 -4.11
C MET A 250 25.57 18.51 -3.30
N ASN A 251 24.87 18.68 -2.17
CA ASN A 251 24.98 19.89 -1.36
C ASN A 251 26.42 20.18 -0.90
N CYS A 252 27.19 19.13 -0.56
CA CYS A 252 28.56 19.26 -0.08
C CYS A 252 29.57 19.74 -1.14
N ILE A 253 29.34 19.42 -2.42
CA ILE A 253 30.15 19.92 -3.54
C ILE A 253 29.89 21.42 -3.72
N GLU A 254 28.62 21.81 -3.67
CA GLU A 254 28.22 23.21 -3.90
C GLU A 254 28.57 24.17 -2.77
N ASP A 255 28.59 23.71 -1.51
CA ASP A 255 28.99 24.56 -0.38
C ASP A 255 30.50 24.59 -0.14
N CYS A 256 31.29 23.85 -0.91
CA CYS A 256 32.74 23.80 -0.75
C CYS A 256 33.36 25.10 -1.30
N PRO A 257 33.96 25.97 -0.46
CA PRO A 257 34.50 27.25 -0.92
C PRO A 257 35.73 27.08 -1.80
N THR A 258 36.48 25.99 -1.64
CA THR A 258 37.72 25.72 -2.37
C THR A 258 37.54 24.78 -3.56
N GLY A 259 36.32 24.31 -3.84
CA GLY A 259 36.07 23.36 -4.93
C GLY A 259 36.75 21.99 -4.75
N ALA A 260 37.19 21.64 -3.53
CA ALA A 260 37.96 20.42 -3.26
C ALA A 260 37.15 19.12 -3.40
N LEU A 261 35.82 19.20 -3.49
CA LEU A 261 34.93 18.05 -3.64
C LEU A 261 34.37 18.01 -5.06
N HIS A 262 34.44 16.87 -5.72
CA HIS A 262 33.82 16.64 -7.03
C HIS A 262 33.14 15.27 -7.08
N TYR A 263 32.26 15.08 -8.05
CA TYR A 263 31.63 13.78 -8.33
C TYR A 263 32.28 13.18 -9.57
N GLY A 264 32.79 11.96 -9.47
CA GLY A 264 33.54 11.35 -10.55
C GLY A 264 34.13 9.99 -10.21
N LEU A 265 35.05 9.53 -11.07
CA LEU A 265 35.80 8.29 -10.87
C LEU A 265 36.79 8.45 -9.70
N PRO A 266 37.04 7.38 -8.93
CA PRO A 266 38.07 7.38 -7.91
C PRO A 266 39.44 7.65 -8.55
N LYS A 267 40.15 8.64 -8.02
CA LYS A 267 41.56 8.92 -8.35
C LYS A 267 42.46 8.47 -7.20
N THR A 268 43.73 8.21 -7.47
CA THR A 268 44.71 7.72 -6.49
C THR A 268 44.85 8.64 -5.27
N SER A 269 44.60 9.96 -5.41
CA SER A 269 44.63 10.95 -4.33
C SER A 269 43.30 11.19 -3.59
N SER A 270 42.33 10.27 -3.73
CA SER A 270 40.98 10.44 -3.18
C SER A 270 40.81 10.05 -1.71
N SER A 271 39.73 10.54 -1.07
CA SER A 271 39.38 10.28 0.34
C SER A 271 39.30 8.80 0.69
N ILE A 272 39.74 8.44 1.90
CA ILE A 272 39.58 7.10 2.47
C ILE A 272 38.09 6.72 2.48
N HIS A 273 37.76 5.63 1.79
CA HIS A 273 36.42 5.09 1.76
C HIS A 273 36.23 4.16 2.96
N GLN A 274 35.25 4.46 3.81
CA GLN A 274 34.88 3.54 4.89
C GLN A 274 33.86 2.52 4.38
N PRO A 275 34.15 1.21 4.49
CA PRO A 275 33.21 0.18 4.10
C PRO A 275 31.98 0.19 5.02
N LEU A 276 30.92 -0.47 4.56
CA LEU A 276 29.72 -0.68 5.36
C LEU A 276 30.04 -1.59 6.54
N ASP A 277 30.19 -1.00 7.72
CA ASP A 277 30.45 -1.71 8.97
C ASP A 277 29.13 -2.10 9.66
N LEU A 278 28.72 -3.36 9.43
CA LEU A 278 27.61 -4.00 10.14
C LEU A 278 28.15 -4.98 11.16
N ASN A 279 27.50 -5.03 12.33
CA ASN A 279 27.81 -6.05 13.31
C ASN A 279 27.28 -7.40 12.80
N ARG A 280 28.19 -8.28 12.35
CA ARG A 280 27.86 -9.59 11.77
C ARG A 280 27.02 -10.44 12.73
N ARG A 281 27.34 -10.42 14.02
CA ARG A 281 26.58 -11.15 15.05
C ARG A 281 25.13 -10.66 15.10
N ARG A 282 24.91 -9.34 15.15
CA ARG A 282 23.55 -8.78 15.15
C ARG A 282 22.79 -9.08 13.84
N LEU A 283 23.49 -9.07 12.70
CA LEU A 283 22.88 -9.42 11.42
C LEU A 283 22.39 -10.87 11.42
N LEU A 284 23.21 -11.81 11.88
CA LEU A 284 22.84 -13.22 12.02
C LEU A 284 21.73 -13.41 13.05
N GLU A 285 21.82 -12.76 14.22
CA GLU A 285 20.76 -12.78 15.24
C GLU A 285 19.43 -12.30 14.66
N THR A 286 19.43 -11.21 13.87
CA THR A 286 18.21 -10.72 13.22
C THR A 286 17.69 -11.69 12.17
N ALA A 287 18.56 -12.32 11.37
CA ALA A 287 18.15 -13.26 10.33
C ALA A 287 17.58 -14.55 10.95
N VAL A 288 18.30 -15.17 11.88
CA VAL A 288 17.89 -16.40 12.57
C VAL A 288 16.65 -16.15 13.42
N GLY A 289 16.61 -15.05 14.16
CA GLY A 289 15.44 -14.67 14.95
C GLY A 289 14.19 -14.49 14.08
N SER A 290 14.32 -13.82 12.93
CA SER A 290 13.20 -13.65 11.99
C SER A 290 12.75 -14.98 11.38
N MET A 291 13.70 -15.83 10.99
CA MET A 291 13.42 -17.15 10.40
C MET A 291 12.74 -18.10 11.39
N ALA A 292 13.06 -18.01 12.69
CA ALA A 292 12.44 -18.83 13.72
C ALA A 292 11.08 -18.29 14.17
N VAL A 293 11.00 -16.98 14.46
CA VAL A 293 9.80 -16.36 15.05
C VAL A 293 8.67 -16.24 14.02
N PHE A 294 8.97 -15.92 12.76
CA PHE A 294 7.91 -15.65 11.79
C PHE A 294 7.05 -16.89 11.47
N PRO A 295 7.60 -18.08 11.15
CA PRO A 295 6.78 -19.28 10.96
C PRO A 295 6.02 -19.70 12.21
N LEU A 296 6.61 -19.56 13.40
CA LEU A 296 5.93 -19.82 14.67
C LEU A 296 4.73 -18.88 14.85
N MET A 297 4.92 -17.57 14.65
CA MET A 297 3.85 -16.58 14.71
C MET A 297 2.77 -16.85 13.65
N ARG A 298 3.16 -17.24 12.43
CA ARG A 298 2.23 -17.64 11.37
C ARG A 298 1.47 -18.90 11.74
N SER A 299 2.07 -19.85 12.46
CA SER A 299 1.35 -21.05 12.91
C SER A 299 0.42 -20.79 14.10
N SER A 300 0.78 -19.89 15.01
CA SER A 300 0.03 -19.63 16.25
C SER A 300 -1.05 -18.57 16.11
N VAL A 301 -0.86 -17.59 15.21
CA VAL A 301 -1.76 -16.43 15.07
C VAL A 301 -2.42 -16.37 13.70
N SER A 302 -1.87 -17.04 12.69
CA SER A 302 -2.52 -17.13 11.40
C SER A 302 -3.54 -18.26 11.48
N ALA A 303 -4.78 -17.85 11.76
CA ALA A 303 -6.00 -18.54 11.42
C ALA A 303 -6.12 -18.72 9.88
N VAL A 304 -5.06 -19.20 9.22
CA VAL A 304 -5.05 -19.60 7.80
C VAL A 304 -6.02 -20.77 7.58
N THR A 305 -6.51 -21.39 8.65
CA THR A 305 -7.49 -22.48 8.61
C THR A 305 -8.94 -22.05 8.83
N LEU A 306 -9.24 -20.80 9.21
CA LEU A 306 -10.62 -20.34 9.39
C LEU A 306 -10.88 -19.09 8.56
N ASP A 307 -11.64 -19.28 7.48
CA ASP A 307 -12.14 -18.21 6.64
C ASP A 307 -12.93 -17.21 7.49
N HIS A 308 -12.41 -15.99 7.66
CA HIS A 308 -13.12 -14.95 8.40
C HIS A 308 -14.29 -14.43 7.54
N PRO A 309 -15.53 -14.40 8.05
CA PRO A 309 -16.71 -14.07 7.23
C PRO A 309 -16.65 -12.65 6.66
N ALA A 310 -16.04 -11.72 7.39
CA ALA A 310 -15.85 -10.34 6.95
C ALA A 310 -14.69 -10.12 5.96
N LEU A 311 -13.87 -11.14 5.67
CA LEU A 311 -12.68 -11.03 4.80
C LEU A 311 -13.07 -11.12 3.32
N ILE A 312 -13.83 -10.13 2.86
CA ILE A 312 -14.28 -10.03 1.46
C ILE A 312 -13.24 -9.20 0.70
N ARG A 313 -12.57 -9.82 -0.27
CA ARG A 313 -11.52 -9.19 -1.08
C ARG A 313 -12.09 -8.55 -2.37
N PRO A 314 -11.40 -7.56 -2.96
CA PRO A 314 -11.83 -6.98 -4.25
C PRO A 314 -11.86 -8.03 -5.38
N PRO A 315 -12.66 -7.79 -6.43
CA PRO A 315 -12.72 -8.69 -7.59
C PRO A 315 -11.34 -8.83 -8.24
N GLY A 316 -10.98 -10.05 -8.59
CA GLY A 316 -9.70 -10.38 -9.22
C GLY A 316 -8.57 -10.65 -8.23
N SER A 317 -8.83 -10.57 -6.92
CA SER A 317 -7.86 -11.02 -5.91
C SER A 317 -7.56 -12.50 -6.07
N LEU A 318 -6.30 -12.87 -5.92
CA LEU A 318 -5.87 -14.27 -5.87
C LEU A 318 -6.39 -14.97 -4.60
N ALA A 319 -6.13 -16.27 -4.49
CA ALA A 319 -6.33 -17.01 -3.25
C ALA A 319 -5.60 -16.33 -2.08
N GLU A 320 -6.12 -16.41 -0.86
CA GLU A 320 -5.65 -15.59 0.28
C GLU A 320 -4.13 -15.69 0.51
N ASP A 321 -3.57 -16.90 0.45
CA ASP A 321 -2.13 -17.11 0.60
C ASP A 321 -1.30 -16.40 -0.48
N ASP A 322 -1.71 -16.52 -1.74
CA ASP A 322 -1.02 -15.88 -2.88
C ASP A 322 -1.22 -14.37 -2.86
N PHE A 323 -2.39 -13.92 -2.45
CA PHE A 323 -2.71 -12.50 -2.28
C PHE A 323 -1.81 -11.88 -1.20
N ALA A 324 -1.71 -12.51 -0.03
CA ALA A 324 -0.86 -12.04 1.07
C ALA A 324 0.64 -12.02 0.69
N ARG A 325 1.08 -12.96 -0.16
CA ARG A 325 2.45 -13.02 -0.70
C ARG A 325 2.77 -11.94 -1.73
N ARG A 326 1.78 -11.27 -2.32
CA ARG A 326 1.95 -10.26 -3.39
C ARG A 326 1.48 -8.85 -3.00
N CYS A 327 0.59 -8.71 -2.03
CA CYS A 327 0.04 -7.40 -1.66
C CYS A 327 1.04 -6.55 -0.87
N ILE A 328 1.45 -5.41 -1.43
CA ILE A 328 2.35 -4.45 -0.78
C ILE A 328 1.63 -3.37 0.05
N LYS A 329 0.34 -3.53 0.33
CA LYS A 329 -0.40 -2.63 1.25
C LYS A 329 -0.29 -1.13 0.86
N CYS A 330 -0.24 -0.84 -0.44
CA CYS A 330 -0.06 0.52 -0.99
C CYS A 330 -1.34 1.36 -1.02
N ALA A 331 -2.52 0.74 -0.85
CA ALA A 331 -3.84 1.36 -0.94
C ALA A 331 -4.23 1.95 -2.32
N ALA A 332 -3.50 1.66 -3.39
CA ALA A 332 -3.84 2.15 -4.74
C ALA A 332 -5.25 1.69 -5.20
N CYS A 333 -5.64 0.45 -4.89
CA CYS A 333 -6.98 -0.06 -5.17
C CYS A 333 -8.09 0.65 -4.38
N MET A 334 -7.79 1.14 -3.16
CA MET A 334 -8.74 1.90 -2.35
C MET A 334 -8.93 3.31 -2.93
N ARG A 335 -7.86 3.91 -3.45
CA ARG A 335 -7.87 5.24 -4.07
C ARG A 335 -8.79 5.33 -5.30
N VAL A 336 -8.76 4.30 -6.14
CA VAL A 336 -9.52 4.23 -7.40
C VAL A 336 -10.97 3.77 -7.20
N CYS A 337 -11.34 3.37 -5.99
CA CYS A 337 -12.66 2.82 -5.69
C CYS A 337 -13.74 3.92 -5.70
N PRO A 338 -14.72 3.89 -6.63
CA PRO A 338 -15.72 4.96 -6.76
C PRO A 338 -16.71 5.02 -5.59
N THR A 339 -17.00 3.87 -4.99
CA THR A 339 -17.98 3.72 -3.90
C THR A 339 -17.34 3.76 -2.51
N ASN A 340 -16.01 3.87 -2.43
CA ASN A 340 -15.25 3.81 -1.18
C ASN A 340 -15.49 2.54 -0.34
N VAL A 341 -15.98 1.44 -0.95
CA VAL A 341 -16.21 0.17 -0.24
C VAL A 341 -14.92 -0.49 0.23
N LEU A 342 -13.81 -0.23 -0.46
CA LEU A 342 -12.51 -0.81 -0.13
C LEU A 342 -11.84 -0.04 1.01
N GLN A 343 -11.60 -0.77 2.10
CA GLN A 343 -11.12 -0.25 3.36
C GLN A 343 -9.87 -1.02 3.80
N PRO A 344 -8.96 -0.39 4.57
CA PRO A 344 -7.81 -1.09 5.12
C PRO A 344 -8.25 -2.04 6.23
N ALA A 345 -7.93 -3.32 6.10
CA ALA A 345 -8.14 -4.32 7.14
C ALA A 345 -7.30 -4.00 8.38
N LEU A 346 -7.81 -4.40 9.54
CA LEU A 346 -7.10 -4.42 10.80
C LEU A 346 -6.60 -5.83 11.08
N LEU A 347 -7.48 -6.73 11.53
CA LEU A 347 -7.11 -8.10 11.94
C LEU A 347 -7.92 -9.18 11.21
N GLU A 348 -8.84 -8.80 10.31
CA GLU A 348 -9.72 -9.71 9.59
C GLU A 348 -8.94 -10.71 8.72
N GLY A 349 -7.80 -10.29 8.16
CA GLY A 349 -6.87 -11.14 7.41
C GLY A 349 -5.66 -11.59 8.23
N GLY A 350 -5.77 -11.59 9.56
CA GLY A 350 -4.65 -11.80 10.48
C GLY A 350 -3.61 -10.68 10.43
N TRP A 351 -2.47 -10.91 11.07
CA TRP A 351 -1.37 -9.92 11.12
C TRP A 351 -0.76 -9.63 9.75
N GLU A 352 -0.72 -10.63 8.87
CA GLU A 352 -0.20 -10.44 7.53
C GLU A 352 -1.11 -9.57 6.66
N GLY A 353 -2.42 -9.58 6.99
CA GLY A 353 -3.48 -8.82 6.35
C GLY A 353 -3.65 -7.38 6.83
N ILE A 354 -2.87 -6.89 7.80
CA ILE A 354 -2.98 -5.49 8.25
C ILE A 354 -2.83 -4.53 7.05
N TRP A 355 -3.76 -3.60 6.92
CA TRP A 355 -3.86 -2.59 5.84
C TRP A 355 -4.06 -3.13 4.42
N THR A 356 -4.36 -4.43 4.27
CA THR A 356 -4.79 -4.99 2.98
C THR A 356 -6.24 -4.59 2.68
N PRO A 357 -6.68 -4.53 1.42
CA PRO A 357 -8.04 -4.12 1.06
C PRO A 357 -9.10 -5.17 1.42
N ILE A 358 -10.14 -4.73 2.14
CA ILE A 358 -11.37 -5.48 2.41
C ILE A 358 -12.60 -4.66 2.05
N LEU A 359 -13.70 -5.33 1.74
CA LEU A 359 -14.98 -4.66 1.50
C LEU A 359 -15.72 -4.46 2.82
N ILE A 360 -16.07 -3.21 3.11
CA ILE A 360 -16.99 -2.87 4.21
C ILE A 360 -18.28 -2.35 3.59
N ASN A 361 -19.24 -3.26 3.42
CA ASN A 361 -20.45 -2.99 2.64
C ASN A 361 -21.39 -1.96 3.27
N ARG A 362 -21.18 -1.59 4.54
CA ARG A 362 -21.94 -0.49 5.13
C ARG A 362 -21.50 0.89 4.60
N ILE A 363 -20.22 1.04 4.24
CA ILE A 363 -19.67 2.29 3.68
C ILE A 363 -20.05 2.43 2.21
N GLY A 364 -19.95 1.35 1.43
CA GLY A 364 -20.23 1.35 0.00
C GLY A 364 -20.49 -0.06 -0.52
N TYR A 365 -20.43 -0.26 -1.82
CA TYR A 365 -20.61 -1.59 -2.43
C TYR A 365 -19.68 -1.76 -3.64
N CYS A 366 -19.45 -2.99 -4.07
CA CYS A 366 -18.69 -3.25 -5.30
C CYS A 366 -19.58 -3.00 -6.53
N GLU A 367 -19.29 -1.94 -7.28
CA GLU A 367 -20.03 -1.60 -8.49
C GLU A 367 -19.93 -2.72 -9.55
N HIS A 368 -21.06 -3.12 -10.14
CA HIS A 368 -21.18 -4.38 -10.89
C HIS A 368 -20.23 -4.44 -12.10
N HIS A 369 -20.13 -3.33 -12.85
CA HIS A 369 -19.31 -3.22 -14.06
C HIS A 369 -17.90 -2.64 -13.83
N CYS A 370 -17.48 -2.41 -12.58
CA CYS A 370 -16.19 -1.77 -12.27
C CYS A 370 -15.04 -2.78 -12.14
N VAL A 371 -13.91 -2.57 -12.83
CA VAL A 371 -12.70 -3.44 -12.79
C VAL A 371 -11.43 -2.69 -12.37
N LEU A 372 -11.56 -1.46 -11.89
CA LEU A 372 -10.45 -0.51 -11.74
C LEU A 372 -9.36 -0.96 -10.76
N CYS A 373 -9.72 -1.69 -9.70
CA CYS A 373 -8.77 -2.18 -8.69
C CYS A 373 -7.69 -3.10 -9.26
N GLY A 374 -7.99 -3.87 -10.31
CA GLY A 374 -7.03 -4.76 -10.96
C GLY A 374 -6.10 -4.02 -11.91
N LEU A 375 -6.50 -2.85 -12.41
CA LEU A 375 -5.69 -2.02 -13.33
C LEU A 375 -4.60 -1.23 -12.59
N VAL A 376 -4.82 -0.92 -11.31
CA VAL A 376 -3.89 -0.12 -10.50
C VAL A 376 -3.00 -0.97 -9.58
N CYS A 377 -3.08 -2.31 -9.65
CA CYS A 377 -2.32 -3.19 -8.80
C CYS A 377 -0.91 -3.44 -9.37
N PRO A 378 0.17 -2.93 -8.74
CA PRO A 378 1.53 -3.02 -9.30
C PRO A 378 2.15 -4.42 -9.23
N THR A 379 1.60 -5.31 -8.39
CA THR A 379 2.19 -6.63 -8.11
C THR A 379 1.36 -7.79 -8.65
N GLY A 380 0.21 -7.50 -9.28
CA GLY A 380 -0.74 -8.52 -9.71
C GLY A 380 -1.39 -9.30 -8.55
N ALA A 381 -1.35 -8.78 -7.31
CA ALA A 381 -2.12 -9.36 -6.20
C ALA A 381 -3.63 -9.35 -6.48
N ILE A 382 -4.09 -8.31 -7.18
CA ILE A 382 -5.39 -8.23 -7.82
C ILE A 382 -5.13 -8.28 -9.32
N ARG A 383 -5.55 -9.37 -9.97
CA ARG A 383 -5.34 -9.54 -11.41
C ARG A 383 -6.21 -8.55 -12.20
N PRO A 384 -5.73 -8.01 -13.33
CA PRO A 384 -6.57 -7.23 -14.22
C PRO A 384 -7.71 -8.11 -14.74
N LEU A 385 -8.93 -7.57 -14.74
CA LEU A 385 -10.14 -8.25 -15.20
C LEU A 385 -10.79 -7.42 -16.30
N SER A 386 -11.40 -8.09 -17.28
CA SER A 386 -12.36 -7.44 -18.17
C SER A 386 -13.74 -7.35 -17.50
N VAL A 387 -14.56 -6.39 -17.93
CA VAL A 387 -15.95 -6.26 -17.42
C VAL A 387 -16.74 -7.53 -17.71
N ASN A 388 -16.57 -8.13 -18.89
CA ASN A 388 -17.22 -9.38 -19.26
C ASN A 388 -16.81 -10.53 -18.34
N GLN A 389 -15.52 -10.63 -17.98
CA GLN A 389 -15.06 -11.64 -17.03
C GLN A 389 -15.64 -11.44 -15.64
N LYS A 390 -15.71 -10.19 -15.16
CA LYS A 390 -16.28 -9.89 -13.85
C LYS A 390 -17.76 -10.29 -13.77
N VAL A 391 -18.53 -9.97 -14.81
CA VAL A 391 -19.98 -10.17 -14.87
C VAL A 391 -20.35 -11.59 -15.34
N GLY A 392 -19.43 -12.35 -15.94
CA GLY A 392 -19.73 -13.67 -16.49
C GLY A 392 -20.48 -13.59 -17.82
N ARG A 393 -20.07 -12.67 -18.70
CA ARG A 393 -20.55 -12.60 -20.09
C ARG A 393 -19.58 -13.31 -21.03
N PRO A 394 -20.05 -13.83 -22.18
CA PRO A 394 -19.21 -14.51 -23.17
C PRO A 394 -17.93 -13.72 -23.48
N PRO A 395 -16.74 -14.37 -23.50
CA PRO A 395 -16.50 -15.82 -23.51
C PRO A 395 -16.46 -16.50 -22.13
N PHE A 396 -16.86 -15.81 -21.05
CA PHE A 396 -16.87 -16.38 -19.70
C PHE A 396 -18.30 -16.76 -19.28
N ASP A 397 -18.47 -17.95 -18.70
CA ASP A 397 -19.80 -18.48 -18.36
C ASP A 397 -20.27 -18.12 -16.95
N HIS A 398 -19.36 -17.71 -16.07
CA HIS A 398 -19.64 -17.48 -14.66
C HIS A 398 -19.08 -16.15 -14.16
N PRO A 399 -19.86 -15.38 -13.37
CA PRO A 399 -19.37 -14.16 -12.74
C PRO A 399 -18.33 -14.45 -11.66
N ILE A 400 -17.47 -13.47 -11.41
CA ILE A 400 -16.59 -13.49 -10.24
C ILE A 400 -17.42 -13.19 -8.99
N ARG A 401 -17.57 -14.18 -8.12
CA ARG A 401 -18.26 -14.06 -6.83
C ARG A 401 -17.27 -13.62 -5.76
N LEU A 402 -17.64 -12.58 -5.01
CA LEU A 402 -16.87 -12.08 -3.85
C LEU A 402 -17.30 -12.73 -2.54
N GLY A 403 -18.48 -13.36 -2.53
CA GLY A 403 -19.12 -13.89 -1.33
C GLY A 403 -20.62 -14.06 -1.55
N THR A 404 -21.36 -14.29 -0.47
CA THR A 404 -22.80 -14.57 -0.49
C THR A 404 -23.53 -13.74 0.56
N ALA A 405 -24.73 -13.26 0.23
CA ALA A 405 -25.57 -12.48 1.14
C ALA A 405 -26.50 -13.38 1.98
N PHE A 406 -26.69 -13.04 3.26
CA PHE A 406 -27.54 -13.74 4.21
C PHE A 406 -28.45 -12.76 4.95
N PHE A 407 -29.71 -13.15 5.18
CA PHE A 407 -30.66 -12.37 5.96
C PHE A 407 -30.58 -12.73 7.46
N ASP A 408 -30.66 -11.71 8.30
CA ASP A 408 -30.99 -11.82 9.70
C ASP A 408 -32.50 -11.59 9.87
N HIS A 409 -33.24 -12.68 10.05
CA HIS A 409 -34.70 -12.63 10.16
C HIS A 409 -35.18 -11.83 11.37
N GLY A 410 -34.37 -11.69 12.43
CA GLY A 410 -34.71 -10.88 13.60
C GLY A 410 -34.58 -9.37 13.37
N ARG A 411 -33.92 -8.95 12.28
CA ARG A 411 -33.74 -7.53 11.92
C ARG A 411 -34.49 -7.14 10.64
N CYS A 412 -34.76 -8.10 9.76
CA CYS A 412 -35.38 -7.83 8.48
C CYS A 412 -36.83 -7.37 8.69
N LEU A 413 -37.16 -6.18 8.20
CA LEU A 413 -38.46 -5.53 8.43
C LEU A 413 -39.67 -6.41 8.06
N PRO A 414 -39.69 -7.10 6.91
CA PRO A 414 -40.81 -7.99 6.55
C PRO A 414 -40.86 -9.30 7.37
N TRP A 415 -39.80 -9.65 8.08
CA TRP A 415 -39.72 -10.88 8.88
C TRP A 415 -39.97 -10.62 10.37
N ALA A 416 -39.42 -9.53 10.91
CA ALA A 416 -39.42 -9.25 12.34
C ALA A 416 -40.53 -8.30 12.80
N MET A 417 -40.95 -7.36 11.94
CA MET A 417 -41.82 -6.24 12.33
C MET A 417 -43.09 -6.13 11.47
N ASP A 418 -43.31 -7.08 10.55
CA ASP A 418 -44.41 -7.05 9.59
C ASP A 418 -44.48 -5.74 8.78
N VAL A 419 -43.32 -5.14 8.50
CA VAL A 419 -43.22 -3.90 7.71
C VAL A 419 -42.81 -4.21 6.27
N PRO A 420 -43.61 -3.82 5.25
CA PRO A 420 -43.28 -4.04 3.85
C PRO A 420 -41.98 -3.35 3.43
N CYS A 421 -41.02 -4.11 2.87
CA CYS A 421 -39.76 -3.58 2.37
C CYS A 421 -39.21 -4.48 1.25
N ILE A 422 -38.90 -3.89 0.10
CA ILE A 422 -38.38 -4.62 -1.08
C ILE A 422 -37.03 -4.08 -1.59
N VAL A 423 -36.41 -3.15 -0.86
CA VAL A 423 -35.20 -2.42 -1.28
C VAL A 423 -34.09 -3.35 -1.78
N CYS A 424 -33.84 -4.46 -1.08
CA CYS A 424 -32.78 -5.40 -1.44
C CYS A 424 -33.00 -6.11 -2.80
N GLU A 425 -34.26 -6.36 -3.17
CA GLU A 425 -34.63 -6.92 -4.48
C GLU A 425 -34.49 -5.85 -5.55
N GLU A 426 -34.95 -4.62 -5.30
CA GLU A 426 -34.89 -3.51 -6.25
C GLU A 426 -33.45 -3.18 -6.68
N VAL A 427 -32.52 -3.15 -5.72
CA VAL A 427 -31.12 -2.77 -5.97
C VAL A 427 -30.23 -3.91 -6.43
N CYS A 428 -30.74 -5.16 -6.49
CA CYS A 428 -29.93 -6.30 -6.90
C CYS A 428 -29.52 -6.17 -8.39
N PRO A 429 -28.22 -6.09 -8.72
CA PRO A 429 -27.77 -5.74 -10.07
C PRO A 429 -27.68 -6.96 -11.01
N THR A 430 -27.85 -8.18 -10.51
CA THR A 430 -27.73 -9.38 -11.32
C THR A 430 -28.99 -9.58 -12.17
N SER A 431 -28.82 -10.20 -13.34
CA SER A 431 -29.92 -10.59 -14.22
C SER A 431 -29.72 -12.06 -14.61
N PRO A 432 -30.54 -13.01 -14.11
CA PRO A 432 -31.67 -12.82 -13.19
C PRO A 432 -31.24 -12.32 -11.79
N LYS A 433 -32.18 -11.70 -11.06
CA LYS A 433 -31.92 -11.14 -9.72
C LYS A 433 -31.63 -12.25 -8.72
N ALA A 434 -30.57 -12.09 -7.95
CA ALA A 434 -30.18 -13.02 -6.89
C ALA A 434 -31.08 -12.92 -5.65
N ILE A 435 -31.83 -11.83 -5.51
CA ILE A 435 -32.75 -11.61 -4.41
C ILE A 435 -34.15 -11.56 -4.99
N TRP A 436 -35.07 -12.34 -4.42
CA TRP A 436 -36.47 -12.40 -4.80
C TRP A 436 -37.35 -12.47 -3.54
N TYR A 437 -38.67 -12.39 -3.67
CA TYR A 437 -39.56 -12.41 -2.53
C TYR A 437 -40.67 -13.45 -2.66
N ARG A 438 -41.11 -14.00 -1.53
CA ARG A 438 -42.33 -14.79 -1.40
C ARG A 438 -43.42 -13.93 -0.78
N THR A 439 -44.61 -14.02 -1.34
CA THR A 439 -45.78 -13.34 -0.79
C THR A 439 -46.36 -14.21 0.33
N VAL A 440 -46.43 -13.66 1.55
CA VAL A 440 -46.97 -14.34 2.73
C VAL A 440 -48.06 -13.45 3.33
N THR A 441 -49.14 -14.08 3.78
CA THR A 441 -50.25 -13.39 4.44
C THR A 441 -50.14 -13.63 5.93
N GLN A 442 -50.09 -12.57 6.73
CA GLN A 442 -49.89 -12.65 8.17
C GLN A 442 -51.00 -11.87 8.89
N THR A 443 -51.56 -12.49 9.93
CA THR A 443 -52.62 -11.88 10.74
C THR A 443 -51.99 -11.30 12.00
N HIS A 444 -52.10 -9.99 12.18
CA HIS A 444 -51.65 -9.33 13.41
C HIS A 444 -52.52 -9.69 14.60
N ARG A 445 -52.00 -9.42 15.81
CA ARG A 445 -52.74 -9.55 17.08
C ARG A 445 -54.06 -8.77 17.12
N ASN A 446 -54.20 -7.71 16.32
CA ASN A 446 -55.41 -6.90 16.20
C ASN A 446 -56.44 -7.46 15.21
N GLY A 447 -56.20 -8.64 14.62
CA GLY A 447 -57.09 -9.28 13.65
C GLY A 447 -56.96 -8.76 12.22
N HIS A 448 -56.15 -7.72 11.98
CA HIS A 448 -55.89 -7.24 10.62
C HIS A 448 -54.92 -8.17 9.89
N THR A 449 -55.28 -8.52 8.66
CA THR A 449 -54.46 -9.34 7.78
C THR A 449 -53.65 -8.46 6.84
N ILE A 450 -52.35 -8.70 6.77
CA ILE A 450 -51.42 -7.95 5.91
C ILE A 450 -50.68 -8.94 5.00
N THR A 451 -50.53 -8.55 3.74
CA THR A 451 -49.75 -9.28 2.75
C THR A 451 -48.33 -8.72 2.70
N LEU A 452 -47.35 -9.54 3.06
CA LEU A 452 -45.93 -9.21 3.11
C LEU A 452 -45.16 -9.87 1.98
N LYS A 453 -44.16 -9.16 1.47
CA LYS A 453 -43.16 -9.70 0.55
C LYS A 453 -41.89 -10.02 1.35
N GLN A 454 -41.73 -11.29 1.73
CA GLN A 454 -40.57 -11.74 2.49
C GLN A 454 -39.40 -12.06 1.54
N PRO A 455 -38.24 -11.41 1.66
CA PRO A 455 -37.14 -11.58 0.73
C PRO A 455 -36.29 -12.82 1.04
N TYR A 456 -35.73 -13.42 -0.01
CA TYR A 456 -34.84 -14.57 0.01
C TYR A 456 -33.67 -14.37 -0.96
N VAL A 457 -32.50 -14.90 -0.63
CA VAL A 457 -31.32 -14.90 -1.49
C VAL A 457 -31.22 -16.25 -2.19
N GLN A 458 -31.03 -16.25 -3.50
CA GLN A 458 -30.60 -17.40 -4.28
C GLN A 458 -29.06 -17.39 -4.36
N PRO A 459 -28.37 -18.29 -3.63
CA PRO A 459 -26.91 -18.22 -3.49
C PRO A 459 -26.17 -18.38 -4.83
N ASP A 460 -26.71 -19.17 -5.76
CA ASP A 460 -26.12 -19.42 -7.07
C ASP A 460 -26.07 -18.20 -8.00
N LEU A 461 -26.91 -17.20 -7.75
CA LEU A 461 -26.92 -15.94 -8.51
C LEU A 461 -26.19 -14.83 -7.77
N CYS A 462 -25.98 -14.97 -6.46
CA CYS A 462 -25.36 -13.95 -5.63
C CYS A 462 -23.87 -13.81 -5.97
N ILE A 463 -23.45 -12.57 -6.26
CA ILE A 463 -22.04 -12.24 -6.52
C ILE A 463 -21.32 -11.60 -5.33
N GLY A 464 -22.02 -11.38 -4.21
CA GLY A 464 -21.44 -10.80 -3.00
C GLY A 464 -21.03 -9.32 -3.14
N CYS A 465 -21.68 -8.54 -4.01
CA CYS A 465 -21.29 -7.15 -4.26
C CYS A 465 -21.58 -6.18 -3.09
N GLY A 466 -22.44 -6.54 -2.14
CA GLY A 466 -22.71 -5.74 -0.95
C GLY A 466 -23.75 -4.63 -1.08
N ILE A 467 -24.31 -4.38 -2.28
CA ILE A 467 -25.25 -3.27 -2.48
C ILE A 467 -26.53 -3.39 -1.64
N CYS A 468 -27.02 -4.61 -1.43
CA CYS A 468 -28.18 -4.88 -0.58
C CYS A 468 -27.92 -4.55 0.90
N GLU A 469 -26.70 -4.80 1.40
CA GLU A 469 -26.28 -4.47 2.77
C GLU A 469 -26.11 -2.95 2.94
N HIS A 470 -25.51 -2.30 1.93
CA HIS A 470 -25.32 -0.84 1.92
C HIS A 470 -26.65 -0.08 1.93
N LYS A 471 -27.61 -0.50 1.08
CA LYS A 471 -28.91 0.16 0.92
C LYS A 471 -29.96 -0.29 1.94
N CYS A 472 -29.64 -1.25 2.81
CA CYS A 472 -30.56 -1.71 3.84
C CYS A 472 -30.98 -0.56 4.77
N PRO A 473 -32.29 -0.27 4.92
CA PRO A 473 -32.78 0.86 5.72
C PRO A 473 -32.61 0.64 7.23
N VAL A 474 -32.34 -0.60 7.67
CA VAL A 474 -32.10 -0.92 9.08
C VAL A 474 -30.76 -0.32 9.51
N THR A 475 -30.77 0.44 10.61
CA THR A 475 -29.59 1.09 11.17
C THR A 475 -28.76 0.15 12.06
N GLY A 476 -27.49 0.49 12.29
CA GLY A 476 -26.54 -0.40 12.95
C GLY A 476 -26.13 -1.56 12.04
N HIS A 477 -26.33 -2.81 12.48
CA HIS A 477 -26.15 -3.97 11.60
C HIS A 477 -27.33 -4.08 10.62
N ALA A 478 -27.02 -4.10 9.33
CA ALA A 478 -28.00 -4.33 8.30
C ALA A 478 -28.71 -5.69 8.49
N ALA A 479 -29.97 -5.76 8.07
CA ALA A 479 -30.74 -7.00 8.09
C ALA A 479 -30.28 -8.01 7.04
N ILE A 480 -29.54 -7.58 6.03
CA ILE A 480 -28.87 -8.44 5.05
C ILE A 480 -27.39 -8.13 5.09
N ARG A 481 -26.54 -9.16 5.18
CA ARG A 481 -25.09 -9.01 5.27
C ARG A 481 -24.40 -9.97 4.31
N VAL A 482 -23.32 -9.53 3.70
CA VAL A 482 -22.48 -10.39 2.86
C VAL A 482 -21.39 -11.03 3.71
N SER A 483 -21.15 -12.30 3.46
CA SER A 483 -20.02 -13.07 4.00
C SER A 483 -19.12 -13.52 2.85
N SER A 484 -17.84 -13.76 3.10
CA SER A 484 -16.86 -14.26 2.13
C SER A 484 -17.18 -15.67 1.58
N VAL A 485 -18.08 -16.41 2.23
CA VAL A 485 -18.50 -17.76 1.82
C VAL A 485 -19.05 -17.74 0.38
N GLY A 486 -18.60 -18.70 -0.44
CA GLY A 486 -19.01 -18.85 -1.84
C GLY A 486 -18.22 -17.97 -2.81
N GLU A 487 -17.11 -17.38 -2.37
CA GLU A 487 -16.22 -16.59 -3.22
C GLU A 487 -15.50 -17.44 -4.27
N SER A 488 -15.23 -16.86 -5.44
CA SER A 488 -14.56 -17.58 -6.54
C SER A 488 -13.06 -17.82 -6.30
N ARG A 489 -12.43 -17.10 -5.36
CA ARG A 489 -10.98 -17.15 -5.13
C ARG A 489 -10.53 -18.30 -4.22
N SER A 490 -11.43 -18.80 -3.37
CA SER A 490 -11.13 -19.83 -2.37
C SER A 490 -11.84 -21.13 -2.74
N LYS A 491 -11.12 -22.24 -2.77
CA LYS A 491 -11.72 -23.57 -2.99
C LYS A 491 -12.33 -24.16 -1.71
N THR A 492 -11.89 -23.68 -0.54
CA THR A 492 -12.31 -24.18 0.77
C THR A 492 -13.49 -23.40 1.32
N ASN A 493 -13.56 -22.09 1.05
CA ASN A 493 -14.61 -21.21 1.55
C ASN A 493 -15.90 -21.30 0.71
N GLN A 494 -16.46 -22.50 0.63
CA GLN A 494 -17.64 -22.80 -0.18
C GLN A 494 -18.80 -23.26 0.70
N MET A 495 -20.03 -23.12 0.21
CA MET A 495 -21.19 -23.73 0.85
C MET A 495 -21.07 -25.26 0.76
N LEU A 496 -21.03 -25.92 1.93
CA LEU A 496 -20.84 -27.38 2.02
C LEU A 496 -21.99 -28.18 1.40
N LEU A 497 -23.20 -27.64 1.48
CA LEU A 497 -24.40 -28.21 0.88
C LEU A 497 -24.86 -27.32 -0.26
N LYS A 498 -25.00 -27.88 -1.45
CA LYS A 498 -25.56 -27.17 -2.61
C LYS A 498 -27.07 -27.10 -2.49
N THR A 499 -27.64 -25.98 -2.91
CA THR A 499 -29.07 -25.84 -3.18
C THR A 499 -29.49 -26.86 -4.24
N ASN A 500 -30.65 -27.49 -4.06
CA ASN A 500 -31.17 -28.50 -4.99
C ASN A 500 -31.19 -27.95 -6.43
N PRO A 501 -30.69 -28.69 -7.44
CA PRO A 501 -30.56 -28.23 -8.83
C PRO A 501 -31.88 -27.90 -9.55
N GLY A 502 -33.03 -28.03 -8.88
CA GLY A 502 -34.37 -27.72 -9.41
C GLY A 502 -35.01 -26.42 -8.90
N SER A 503 -34.30 -25.59 -8.12
CA SER A 503 -34.87 -24.35 -7.55
C SER A 503 -34.62 -23.09 -8.38
N SER A 504 -34.15 -23.22 -9.63
CA SER A 504 -34.09 -22.09 -10.56
C SER A 504 -35.50 -21.64 -10.94
N PRO A 505 -35.82 -20.34 -10.93
CA PRO A 505 -37.10 -19.87 -11.42
C PRO A 505 -37.29 -20.28 -12.88
N PRO A 506 -38.51 -20.63 -13.32
CA PRO A 506 -38.79 -20.84 -14.73
C PRO A 506 -38.44 -19.56 -15.53
N PRO A 507 -38.00 -19.71 -16.80
CA PRO A 507 -37.51 -18.63 -17.65
C PRO A 507 -38.50 -17.48 -17.84
#